data_AF-A0A0K0F1Y2-F1
#
_entry.id   AF-A0A0K0F1Y2-F1
#
_cell.length_a   1.000
_cell.length_b   1.000
_cell.length_c   1.000
_cell.angle_alpha   90.00
_cell.angle_beta   90.00
_cell.angle_gamma   90.00
#
_symmetry.space_group_name_H-M   'P 1'
#
loop_
_entity.id
_entity.type
_entity.pdbx_description
1 polymer ?
#
loop_
_entity_poly.entity_id
_entity_poly.type
_entity_poly.pdbx_seq_one_letter_code
_entity_poly.pdbx_strand_id
1 'polypeptide(L)'
;MSSSYMLASITSLIVVIFYLINYVLETKVNIYMCNVLRRIATICTNFVYVMPLFISIERFLKILFQKSFNVIPLTTVIIIIEIPNISKQLSSIVSSHVTRTSDSICGVTIVVNNEFINIMNNVSYSITIAAPIIGCIINFIIYIISVKKLSKGHPNKTIIKQEKALFISVLIQSSFPLIFFGTSSTVPFVIEKLKTSKEIGWRIVDFIIYFGYTTCILVSSFFVKALRNMVLNDFRILKKDTSVIRLFKSTW
;
A
#
# COMPACT_ATOMS: atom_id res chain seq x y z
N MET A 1 3.72 -0.04 -8.20
CA MET A 1 2.35 -0.18 -7.64
C MET A 1 2.03 -1.65 -7.38
N SER A 2 1.85 -2.50 -8.38
CA SER A 2 1.52 -3.93 -8.14
C SER A 2 2.58 -4.66 -7.31
N SER A 3 3.86 -4.30 -7.47
CA SER A 3 4.97 -4.86 -6.70
C SER A 3 4.88 -4.62 -5.19
N SER A 4 4.41 -3.46 -4.73
CA SER A 4 4.29 -3.18 -3.28
C SER A 4 3.15 -3.98 -2.65
N TYR A 5 2.03 -4.12 -3.35
CA TYR A 5 0.92 -4.98 -2.93
C TYR A 5 1.32 -6.47 -2.93
N MET A 6 2.05 -6.93 -3.94
CA MET A 6 2.59 -8.29 -3.98
C MET A 6 3.56 -8.53 -2.81
N LEU A 7 4.50 -7.61 -2.58
CA LEU A 7 5.45 -7.72 -1.47
C LEU A 7 4.73 -7.79 -0.13
N ALA A 8 3.80 -6.86 0.13
CA ALA A 8 2.99 -6.86 1.36
C ALA A 8 2.24 -8.20 1.52
N SER A 9 1.56 -8.67 0.47
CA SER A 9 0.79 -9.91 0.48
C SER A 9 1.66 -11.14 0.74
N ILE A 10 2.83 -11.24 0.09
CA ILE A 10 3.79 -12.34 0.30
C ILE A 10 4.31 -12.33 1.74
N THR A 11 4.70 -11.17 2.26
CA THR A 11 5.20 -11.09 3.65
C THR A 11 4.12 -11.44 4.67
N SER A 12 2.88 -11.01 4.46
CA SER A 12 1.75 -11.39 5.30
C SER A 12 1.42 -12.88 5.17
N LEU A 13 1.54 -13.45 3.98
CA LEU A 13 1.36 -14.89 3.78
C LEU A 13 2.41 -15.72 4.53
N ILE A 14 3.68 -15.29 4.52
CA ILE A 14 4.75 -15.93 5.29
C ILE A 14 4.42 -15.95 6.79
N VAL A 15 3.93 -14.82 7.32
CA VAL A 15 3.48 -14.71 8.71
C VAL A 15 2.35 -15.70 9.00
N VAL A 16 1.33 -15.77 8.14
CA VAL A 16 0.19 -16.70 8.30
C VAL A 16 0.62 -18.16 8.21
N ILE A 17 1.48 -18.52 7.25
CA ILE A 17 2.02 -19.88 7.11
C ILE A 17 2.83 -20.27 8.34
N PHE A 18 3.66 -19.37 8.86
CA PHE A 18 4.41 -19.61 10.09
C PHE A 18 3.49 -19.94 11.27
N TYR A 19 2.37 -19.23 11.42
CA TYR A 19 1.37 -19.56 12.44
C TYR A 19 0.69 -20.90 12.19
N LEU A 20 0.26 -21.16 10.95
CA LEU A 20 -0.45 -22.38 10.60
C LEU A 20 0.41 -23.62 10.86
N ILE A 21 1.70 -23.57 10.52
CA ILE A 21 2.64 -24.67 10.78
C ILE A 21 2.74 -24.94 12.29
N ASN A 22 2.95 -23.91 13.10
CA ASN A 22 3.06 -24.09 14.56
C ASN A 22 1.75 -24.57 15.19
N TYR A 23 0.61 -24.15 14.65
CA TYR A 23 -0.71 -24.62 15.09
C TYR A 23 -0.93 -26.10 14.77
N VAL A 24 -0.65 -26.52 13.53
CA VAL A 24 -0.84 -27.91 13.08
C VAL A 24 0.14 -28.87 13.76
N LEU A 25 1.37 -28.44 14.02
CA LEU A 25 2.39 -29.24 14.69
C LEU A 25 2.30 -29.18 16.23
N GLU A 26 1.33 -28.42 16.78
CA GLU A 26 1.18 -28.17 18.23
C GLU A 26 2.46 -27.64 18.90
N THR A 27 3.32 -26.96 18.14
CA THR A 27 4.60 -26.42 18.64
C THR A 27 4.41 -25.03 19.22
N LYS A 28 5.14 -24.74 20.32
CA LYS A 28 5.13 -23.39 20.91
C LYS A 28 5.75 -22.38 19.94
N VAL A 29 5.03 -21.31 19.67
CA VAL A 29 5.51 -20.21 18.81
C VAL A 29 6.64 -19.46 19.51
N ASN A 30 7.78 -19.34 18.85
CA ASN A 30 8.86 -18.49 19.33
C ASN A 30 8.46 -17.00 19.23
N ILE A 31 8.30 -16.35 20.38
CA ILE A 31 7.84 -14.95 20.50
C ILE A 31 8.75 -13.99 19.72
N TYR A 32 10.07 -14.19 19.75
CA TYR A 32 11.01 -13.31 19.07
C TYR A 32 10.87 -13.41 17.55
N MET A 33 10.86 -14.64 17.02
CA MET A 33 10.65 -14.90 15.59
C MET A 33 9.30 -14.33 15.11
N CYS A 34 8.26 -14.55 15.90
CA CYS A 34 6.91 -14.05 15.66
C CYS A 34 6.88 -12.51 15.55
N ASN A 35 7.49 -11.83 16.52
CA ASN A 35 7.58 -10.38 16.50
C ASN A 35 8.36 -9.90 15.28
N VAL A 36 9.55 -10.46 14.99
CA VAL A 36 10.36 -10.07 13.82
C VAL A 36 9.58 -10.21 12.51
N LEU A 37 8.96 -11.36 12.26
CA LEU A 37 8.19 -11.60 11.03
C LEU A 37 7.04 -10.59 10.88
N ARG A 38 6.31 -10.30 11.95
CA ARG A 38 5.21 -9.32 11.93
C ARG A 38 5.70 -7.90 11.68
N ARG A 39 6.84 -7.52 12.26
CA ARG A 39 7.46 -6.21 12.04
C ARG A 39 7.90 -6.03 10.59
N ILE A 40 8.52 -7.07 9.99
CA ILE A 40 8.87 -7.08 8.57
C ILE A 40 7.63 -6.94 7.69
N ALA A 41 6.57 -7.72 7.94
CA ALA A 41 5.33 -7.62 7.19
C ALA A 41 4.69 -6.22 7.31
N THR A 42 4.76 -5.61 8.49
CA THR A 42 4.28 -4.23 8.70
C THR A 42 5.08 -3.22 7.90
N ILE A 43 6.42 -3.33 7.85
CA ILE A 43 7.26 -2.46 7.00
C ILE A 43 6.84 -2.59 5.53
N CYS A 44 6.70 -3.82 5.03
CA CYS A 44 6.29 -4.07 3.63
C CYS A 44 4.89 -3.50 3.34
N THR A 45 3.98 -3.58 4.30
CA THR A 45 2.64 -3.02 4.21
C THR A 45 2.66 -1.49 4.19
N ASN A 46 3.57 -0.85 4.92
CA ASN A 46 3.65 0.61 4.96
C ASN A 46 3.93 1.25 3.59
N PHE A 47 4.73 0.59 2.75
CA PHE A 47 4.96 1.03 1.37
C PHE A 47 3.69 1.09 0.52
N VAL A 48 2.65 0.32 0.85
CA VAL A 48 1.35 0.36 0.15
C VAL A 48 0.69 1.73 0.30
N TYR A 49 0.83 2.39 1.46
CA TYR A 49 0.20 3.69 1.72
C TYR A 49 0.91 4.84 0.99
N VAL A 50 2.23 4.76 0.79
CA VAL A 50 3.03 5.85 0.22
C VAL A 50 3.23 5.72 -1.29
N MET A 51 3.11 4.51 -1.87
CA MET A 51 3.25 4.31 -3.32
C MET A 51 2.31 5.15 -4.20
N PRO A 52 1.03 5.37 -3.84
CA PRO A 52 0.16 6.26 -4.60
C PRO A 52 0.69 7.69 -4.71
N LEU A 53 1.26 8.23 -3.63
CA LEU A 53 1.88 9.55 -3.63
C LEU A 53 3.08 9.59 -4.58
N PHE A 54 3.97 8.59 -4.51
CA PHE A 54 5.16 8.52 -5.36
C PHE A 54 4.80 8.55 -6.84
N ILE A 55 3.83 7.73 -7.26
CA ILE A 55 3.42 7.65 -8.67
C ILE A 55 2.70 8.93 -9.11
N SER A 56 1.94 9.57 -8.22
CA SER A 56 1.38 10.89 -8.50
C SER A 56 2.47 11.94 -8.71
N ILE A 57 3.53 11.97 -7.89
CA ILE A 57 4.65 12.92 -8.04
C ILE A 57 5.40 12.65 -9.34
N GLU A 58 5.75 11.40 -9.63
CA GLU A 58 6.45 11.03 -10.87
C GLU A 58 5.67 11.49 -12.11
N ARG A 59 4.36 11.21 -12.14
CA ARG A 59 3.48 11.65 -13.23
C ARG A 59 3.37 13.17 -13.31
N PHE A 60 3.27 13.85 -12.18
CA PHE A 60 3.20 15.31 -12.13
C PHE A 60 4.44 15.94 -12.76
N LEU A 61 5.63 15.48 -12.36
CA LEU A 61 6.90 15.95 -12.89
C LEU A 61 7.00 15.69 -14.40
N LYS A 62 6.61 14.51 -14.86
CA LYS A 62 6.64 14.15 -16.29
C LYS A 62 5.71 15.02 -17.15
N ILE A 63 4.51 15.34 -16.65
CA ILE A 63 3.50 16.11 -17.39
C ILE A 63 3.80 17.61 -17.43
N LEU A 64 4.42 18.14 -16.36
CA LEU A 64 4.80 19.55 -16.28
C LEU A 64 6.10 19.85 -16.99
N PHE A 65 7.16 19.09 -16.69
CA PHE A 65 8.51 19.39 -17.19
C PHE A 65 8.83 18.74 -18.54
N GLN A 66 7.99 17.82 -19.03
CA GLN A 66 8.19 17.08 -20.30
C GLN A 66 9.57 16.39 -20.41
N LYS A 67 10.27 16.22 -19.28
CA LYS A 67 11.61 15.66 -19.20
C LYS A 67 11.55 14.35 -18.43
N SER A 68 12.36 13.38 -18.85
CA SER A 68 12.59 12.16 -18.06
C SER A 68 13.23 12.55 -16.74
N PHE A 69 12.46 12.49 -15.65
CA PHE A 69 12.98 12.71 -14.31
C PHE A 69 13.87 11.52 -13.92
N ASN A 70 15.01 11.79 -13.30
CA ASN A 70 15.85 10.71 -12.78
C ASN A 70 15.12 10.05 -11.60
N VAL A 71 14.85 8.75 -11.70
CA VAL A 71 14.09 8.01 -10.67
C VAL A 71 14.86 7.97 -9.34
N ILE A 72 16.19 8.00 -9.38
CA ILE A 72 17.08 7.88 -8.22
C ILE A 72 16.77 8.91 -7.12
N PRO A 73 16.80 10.24 -7.37
CA PRO A 73 16.50 11.23 -6.33
C PRO A 73 15.09 11.09 -5.76
N LEU A 74 14.10 10.68 -6.58
CA LEU A 74 12.74 10.46 -6.08
C LEU A 74 12.69 9.25 -5.16
N THR A 75 13.38 8.16 -5.50
CA THR A 75 13.52 6.98 -4.63
C THR A 75 14.21 7.32 -3.31
N THR A 76 15.26 8.16 -3.33
CA THR A 76 15.92 8.62 -2.11
C THR A 76 14.97 9.38 -1.20
N VAL A 77 14.15 10.28 -1.74
CA VAL A 77 13.15 11.04 -0.96
C VAL A 77 12.13 10.11 -0.32
N ILE A 78 11.67 9.06 -1.02
CA ILE A 78 10.76 8.07 -0.44
C ILE A 78 11.40 7.35 0.74
N ILE A 79 12.63 6.87 0.58
CA ILE A 79 13.33 6.15 1.64
C ILE A 79 13.44 7.03 2.89
N ILE A 80 13.72 8.32 2.71
CA ILE A 80 13.78 9.31 3.79
C ILE A 80 12.41 9.48 4.48
N ILE A 81 11.33 9.62 3.69
CA ILE A 81 9.96 9.73 4.22
C ILE A 81 9.56 8.46 4.99
N GLU A 82 10.04 7.29 4.58
CA GLU A 82 9.75 6.01 5.23
C GLU A 82 10.60 5.74 6.49
N ILE A 83 11.60 6.57 6.80
CA ILE A 83 12.44 6.38 8.00
C ILE A 83 11.60 6.22 9.29
N PRO A 84 10.56 7.03 9.58
CA PRO A 84 9.73 6.85 10.77
C PRO A 84 8.99 5.51 10.81
N ASN A 85 8.51 5.05 9.65
CA ASN A 85 7.82 3.77 9.50
C ASN A 85 8.76 2.59 9.74
N ILE A 86 10.01 2.70 9.29
CA ILE A 86 11.05 1.67 9.43
C ILE A 86 11.63 1.68 10.85
N SER A 87 11.99 2.86 11.37
CA SER A 87 12.68 3.04 12.64
C SER A 87 11.86 2.53 13.83
N LYS A 88 10.55 2.78 13.84
CA LYS A 88 9.62 2.25 14.83
C LYS A 88 9.69 0.73 14.92
N GLN A 89 9.65 0.05 13.78
CA GLN A 89 9.61 -1.41 13.72
C GLN A 89 10.96 -2.03 14.05
N LEU A 90 12.06 -1.43 13.56
CA LEU A 90 13.42 -1.86 13.89
C LEU A 90 13.75 -1.68 15.37
N SER A 91 13.29 -0.59 15.99
CA SER A 91 13.55 -0.35 17.41
C SER A 91 12.91 -1.41 18.30
N SER A 92 11.74 -1.93 17.93
CA SER A 92 11.09 -3.08 18.61
C SER A 92 11.90 -4.38 18.49
N ILE A 93 12.77 -4.51 17.49
CA ILE A 93 13.62 -5.69 17.27
C ILE A 93 14.95 -5.59 18.02
N VAL A 94 15.54 -4.39 18.06
CA VAL A 94 16.94 -4.17 18.51
C VAL A 94 17.03 -3.66 19.95
N SER A 95 15.99 -3.00 20.48
CA SER A 95 16.06 -2.38 21.80
C SER A 95 16.14 -3.40 22.94
N SER A 96 16.98 -3.10 23.93
CA SER A 96 17.08 -3.82 25.20
C SER A 96 16.01 -3.40 26.23
N HIS A 97 15.43 -2.21 26.08
CA HIS A 97 14.41 -1.65 26.98
C HIS A 97 13.02 -1.85 26.39
N VAL A 98 12.48 -3.04 26.64
CA VAL A 98 11.21 -3.47 26.06
C VAL A 98 10.17 -3.78 27.12
N THR A 99 8.94 -3.33 26.90
CA THR A 99 7.78 -3.77 27.65
C THR A 99 7.09 -4.90 26.89
N ARG A 100 6.73 -5.95 27.63
CA ARG A 100 5.95 -7.06 27.11
C ARG A 100 4.48 -6.77 27.35
N THR A 101 3.73 -6.62 26.26
CA THR A 101 2.28 -6.43 26.33
C THR A 101 1.59 -7.63 25.71
N SER A 102 0.47 -8.06 26.30
CA SER A 102 -0.34 -9.15 25.76
C SER A 102 -0.75 -8.83 24.32
N ASP A 103 -0.51 -9.76 23.41
CA ASP A 103 -0.87 -9.65 22.01
C ASP A 103 -1.69 -10.87 21.61
N SER A 104 -2.79 -10.66 20.90
CA SER A 104 -3.70 -11.74 20.50
C SER A 104 -3.12 -12.68 19.45
N ILE A 105 -2.00 -12.32 18.82
CA ILE A 105 -1.41 -13.07 17.71
C ILE A 105 -0.14 -13.80 18.15
N CYS A 106 0.85 -13.07 18.69
CA CYS A 106 2.10 -13.66 19.20
C CYS A 106 2.02 -14.07 20.68
N GLY A 107 0.88 -13.89 21.36
CA GLY A 107 0.72 -14.00 22.80
C GLY A 107 1.31 -12.79 23.54
N VAL A 108 2.52 -12.37 23.16
CA VAL A 108 3.21 -11.20 23.68
C VAL A 108 3.83 -10.42 22.52
N THR A 109 3.61 -9.10 22.50
CA THR A 109 4.35 -8.19 21.63
C THR A 109 5.38 -7.42 22.44
N ILE A 110 6.51 -7.15 21.78
CA ILE A 110 7.63 -6.39 22.34
C ILE A 110 7.44 -4.94 21.91
N VAL A 111 7.21 -4.05 22.87
CA VAL A 111 7.00 -2.62 22.62
C VAL A 111 8.12 -1.83 23.28
N VAL A 112 8.61 -0.81 22.58
CA VAL A 112 9.56 0.15 23.14
C VAL A 112 8.76 1.41 23.46
N ASN A 113 8.74 1.80 24.73
CA ASN A 113 8.06 3.01 25.17
C ASN A 113 9.11 4.04 25.58
N ASN A 114 9.50 4.87 24.62
CA ASN A 114 10.34 6.04 24.85
C ASN A 114 9.82 7.22 24.02
N GLU A 115 10.26 8.43 24.37
CA GLU A 115 9.78 9.66 23.71
C GLU A 115 10.07 9.66 22.21
N PHE A 116 11.27 9.21 21.81
CA PHE A 116 11.67 9.11 20.41
C PHE A 116 10.71 8.22 19.59
N ILE A 117 10.35 7.04 20.10
CA ILE A 117 9.44 6.10 19.44
C ILE A 117 8.02 6.65 19.41
N ASN A 118 7.59 7.39 20.44
CA ASN A 118 6.29 8.07 20.41
C ASN A 118 6.24 9.17 19.34
N ILE A 119 7.32 9.94 19.16
CA ILE A 119 7.42 10.91 18.07
C ILE A 119 7.39 10.18 16.71
N MET A 120 8.20 9.13 16.53
CA MET A 120 8.22 8.35 15.29
C MET A 120 6.85 7.71 15.00
N ASN A 121 6.12 7.26 16.02
CA ASN A 121 4.76 6.75 15.90
C ASN A 121 3.81 7.80 15.34
N ASN A 122 3.82 9.00 15.92
CA ASN A 122 2.93 10.08 15.50
C ASN A 122 3.23 10.54 14.07
N VAL A 123 4.51 10.66 13.72
CA VAL A 123 4.94 10.98 12.34
C VAL A 123 4.53 9.87 11.37
N SER A 124 4.76 8.60 11.71
CA SER A 124 4.35 7.43 10.92
C SER A 124 2.84 7.41 10.64
N TYR A 125 2.02 7.65 11.66
CA TYR A 125 0.57 7.75 11.50
C TYR A 125 0.17 8.92 10.60
N SER A 126 0.83 10.07 10.76
CA SER A 126 0.56 11.25 9.95
C SER A 126 0.90 11.01 8.49
N ILE A 127 2.02 10.34 8.19
CA ILE A 127 2.43 9.97 6.82
C ILE A 127 1.43 8.98 6.21
N THR A 128 1.01 7.97 6.98
CA THR A 128 0.06 6.93 6.52
C THR A 128 -1.27 7.52 6.06
N ILE A 129 -1.73 8.61 6.71
CA ILE A 129 -2.96 9.32 6.35
C ILE A 129 -2.70 10.39 5.27
N ALA A 130 -1.66 11.20 5.44
CA ALA A 130 -1.41 12.35 4.57
C ALA A 130 -0.96 11.92 3.17
N ALA A 131 -0.14 10.88 3.04
CA ALA A 131 0.39 10.44 1.75
C ALA A 131 -0.70 10.08 0.73
N PRO A 132 -1.69 9.22 1.02
CA PRO A 132 -2.76 8.92 0.08
C PRO A 132 -3.63 10.15 -0.24
N ILE A 133 -3.88 11.04 0.72
CA ILE A 133 -4.64 12.29 0.50
C ILE A 133 -3.90 13.21 -0.47
N ILE A 134 -2.63 13.49 -0.21
CA ILE A 134 -1.78 14.32 -1.08
C ILE A 134 -1.66 13.66 -2.46
N GLY A 135 -1.48 12.34 -2.51
CA GLY A 135 -1.44 11.58 -3.76
C GLY A 135 -2.72 11.74 -4.60
N CYS A 136 -3.88 11.71 -3.95
CA CYS A 136 -5.18 12.00 -4.58
C CYS A 136 -5.25 13.43 -5.14
N ILE A 137 -4.84 14.43 -4.34
CA ILE A 137 -4.88 15.84 -4.72
C ILE A 137 -3.97 16.08 -5.95
N ILE A 138 -2.74 15.59 -5.91
CA ILE A 138 -1.80 15.71 -7.03
C ILE A 138 -2.37 15.03 -8.28
N ASN A 139 -2.93 13.83 -8.15
CA ASN A 139 -3.52 13.11 -9.27
C ASN A 139 -4.75 13.84 -9.87
N PHE A 140 -5.53 14.53 -9.04
CA PHE A 140 -6.62 15.40 -9.50
C PHE A 140 -6.11 16.62 -10.27
N ILE A 141 -5.07 17.28 -9.76
CA ILE A 141 -4.41 18.40 -10.45
C ILE A 141 -3.88 17.95 -11.82
N ILE A 142 -3.19 16.79 -11.87
CA ILE A 142 -2.73 16.17 -13.11
C ILE A 142 -3.87 16.00 -14.10
N TYR A 143 -4.98 15.39 -13.66
CA TYR A 143 -6.13 15.14 -14.51
C TYR A 143 -6.67 16.44 -15.13
N ILE A 144 -6.82 17.50 -14.32
CA ILE A 144 -7.25 18.82 -14.82
C ILE A 144 -6.28 19.37 -15.86
N ILE A 145 -4.97 19.34 -15.58
CA ILE A 145 -3.95 19.86 -16.49
C ILE A 145 -3.94 19.07 -17.80
N SER A 146 -3.96 17.74 -17.73
CA SER A 146 -3.97 16.86 -18.89
C SER A 146 -5.21 17.09 -19.76
N VAL A 147 -6.41 17.14 -19.16
CA VAL A 147 -7.66 17.40 -19.91
C VAL A 147 -7.64 18.80 -20.55
N LYS A 148 -7.19 19.83 -19.82
CA LYS A 148 -7.08 21.19 -20.37
C LYS A 148 -6.09 21.26 -21.54
N LYS A 149 -4.89 20.66 -21.42
CA LYS A 149 -3.89 20.59 -22.50
C LYS A 149 -4.45 19.83 -23.72
N LEU A 150 -5.11 18.70 -23.50
CA LEU A 150 -5.70 17.87 -24.56
C LEU A 150 -6.95 18.47 -25.22
N SER A 151 -7.59 19.46 -24.60
CA SER A 151 -8.70 20.20 -25.24
C SER A 151 -8.23 21.27 -26.22
N LYS A 152 -7.00 21.79 -26.04
CA LYS A 152 -6.43 22.88 -26.85
C LYS A 152 -5.80 22.39 -28.17
N GLY A 153 -5.24 21.18 -28.18
CA GLY A 153 -4.79 20.51 -29.41
C GLY A 153 -5.79 19.43 -29.77
N HIS A 154 -6.33 19.46 -30.99
CA HIS A 154 -7.32 18.53 -31.57
C HIS A 154 -7.60 17.28 -30.70
N PRO A 155 -8.77 17.17 -30.04
CA PRO A 155 -8.96 16.25 -28.94
C PRO A 155 -8.92 14.80 -29.41
N ASN A 156 -7.79 14.12 -29.17
CA ASN A 156 -7.71 12.68 -29.33
C ASN A 156 -8.49 12.01 -28.18
N LYS A 157 -9.76 11.69 -28.44
CA LYS A 157 -10.69 11.06 -27.49
C LYS A 157 -10.10 9.81 -26.81
N THR A 158 -9.17 9.12 -27.46
CA THR A 158 -8.49 7.94 -26.91
C THR A 158 -7.54 8.28 -25.77
N ILE A 159 -6.76 9.35 -25.90
CA ILE A 159 -5.80 9.80 -24.87
C ILE A 159 -6.55 10.30 -23.63
N ILE A 160 -7.64 11.06 -23.82
CA ILE A 160 -8.49 11.53 -22.73
C ILE A 160 -9.10 10.34 -21.96
N LYS A 161 -9.56 9.30 -22.66
CA LYS A 161 -10.07 8.07 -22.03
C LYS A 161 -8.99 7.34 -21.21
N GLN A 162 -7.74 7.33 -21.69
CA GLN A 162 -6.62 6.73 -20.96
C GLN A 162 -6.29 7.52 -19.68
N GLU A 163 -6.18 8.85 -19.76
CA GLU A 163 -5.94 9.70 -18.59
C GLU A 163 -7.07 9.59 -17.55
N LYS A 164 -8.33 9.53 -18.00
CA LYS A 164 -9.48 9.28 -17.11
C LYS A 164 -9.37 7.92 -16.41
N ALA A 165 -8.98 6.87 -17.13
CA ALA A 165 -8.80 5.54 -16.53
C ALA A 165 -7.66 5.52 -15.50
N LEU A 166 -6.54 6.18 -15.80
CA LEU A 166 -5.42 6.32 -14.86
C LEU A 166 -5.82 7.14 -13.63
N PHE A 167 -6.56 8.23 -13.81
CA PHE A 167 -7.09 9.02 -12.70
C PHE A 167 -7.96 8.17 -11.78
N ILE A 168 -8.91 7.43 -12.33
CA ILE A 168 -9.80 6.53 -11.57
C ILE A 168 -8.99 5.46 -10.83
N SER A 169 -7.98 4.87 -11.47
CA SER A 169 -7.11 3.86 -10.83
C SER A 169 -6.42 4.41 -9.59
N VAL A 170 -5.77 5.56 -9.72
CA VAL A 170 -5.01 6.17 -8.61
C VAL A 170 -5.96 6.65 -7.53
N LEU A 171 -7.16 7.15 -7.90
CA LEU A 171 -8.20 7.51 -6.93
C LEU A 171 -8.61 6.30 -6.09
N ILE A 172 -8.95 5.17 -6.73
CA ILE A 172 -9.28 3.91 -6.04
C ILE A 172 -8.13 3.50 -5.11
N GLN A 173 -6.91 3.50 -5.61
CA GLN A 173 -5.74 3.03 -4.85
C GLN A 173 -5.32 3.94 -3.71
N SER A 174 -5.62 5.24 -3.77
CA SER A 174 -5.40 6.17 -2.66
C SER A 174 -6.56 6.14 -1.65
N SER A 175 -7.80 5.92 -2.10
CA SER A 175 -8.98 5.85 -1.23
C SER A 175 -9.03 4.56 -0.41
N PHE A 176 -8.64 3.42 -0.99
CA PHE A 176 -8.69 2.13 -0.31
C PHE A 176 -7.87 2.11 0.98
N PRO A 177 -6.57 2.47 0.97
CA PRO A 177 -5.76 2.48 2.18
C PRO A 177 -6.36 3.37 3.28
N LEU A 178 -6.98 4.50 2.93
CA LEU A 178 -7.67 5.36 3.90
C LEU A 178 -8.91 4.70 4.53
N ILE A 179 -9.73 4.04 3.72
CA ILE A 179 -10.92 3.31 4.21
C ILE A 179 -10.48 2.21 5.18
N PHE A 180 -9.54 1.35 4.75
CA PHE A 180 -9.10 0.20 5.54
C PHE A 180 -8.27 0.60 6.76
N PHE A 181 -7.45 1.65 6.65
CA PHE A 181 -6.75 2.22 7.80
C PHE A 181 -7.74 2.81 8.82
N GLY A 182 -8.74 3.57 8.36
CA GLY A 182 -9.81 4.09 9.21
C GLY A 182 -10.58 2.97 9.92
N THR A 183 -10.93 1.91 9.21
CA THR A 183 -11.57 0.73 9.81
C THR A 183 -10.66 0.05 10.84
N SER A 184 -9.36 -0.11 10.54
CA SER A 184 -8.41 -0.71 11.49
C SER A 184 -8.21 0.10 12.76
N SER A 185 -8.35 1.43 12.69
CA SER A 185 -8.22 2.32 13.85
C SER A 185 -9.52 2.40 14.66
N THR A 186 -10.68 2.30 14.00
CA THR A 186 -12.00 2.47 14.64
C THR A 186 -12.56 1.19 15.23
N VAL A 187 -12.34 0.05 14.59
CA VAL A 187 -12.89 -1.24 15.03
C VAL A 187 -12.41 -1.63 16.44
N PRO A 188 -11.11 -1.52 16.81
CA PRO A 188 -10.67 -1.80 18.17
C PRO A 188 -11.39 -0.97 19.25
N PHE A 189 -11.65 0.31 18.97
CA PHE A 189 -12.40 1.20 19.86
C PHE A 189 -13.85 0.74 20.04
N VAL A 190 -14.49 0.28 18.97
CA VAL A 190 -15.85 -0.27 19.01
C VAL A 190 -15.90 -1.57 19.80
N ILE A 191 -14.95 -2.48 19.62
CA ILE A 191 -14.86 -3.75 20.36
C ILE A 191 -14.66 -3.51 21.86
N GLU A 192 -13.83 -2.54 22.21
CA GLU A 192 -13.62 -2.13 23.61
C GLU A 192 -14.92 -1.60 24.23
N LYS A 193 -15.66 -0.75 23.51
CA LYS A 193 -16.97 -0.24 23.96
C LYS A 193 -18.01 -1.34 24.11
N LEU A 194 -18.00 -2.35 23.24
CA LEU A 194 -18.92 -3.49 23.26
C LEU A 194 -18.53 -4.58 24.27
N LYS A 195 -17.43 -4.42 25.03
CA LYS A 195 -16.90 -5.40 26.00
C LYS A 195 -16.78 -6.82 25.42
N THR A 196 -16.56 -6.93 24.11
CA THR A 196 -16.43 -8.21 23.40
C THR A 196 -15.00 -8.73 23.53
N SER A 197 -14.75 -10.01 23.25
CA SER A 197 -13.38 -10.55 23.33
C SER A 197 -12.44 -9.77 22.38
N LYS A 198 -11.32 -9.29 22.94
CA LYS A 198 -10.31 -8.54 22.19
C LYS A 198 -9.76 -9.37 21.02
N GLU A 199 -9.70 -10.70 21.18
CA GLU A 199 -9.19 -11.64 20.19
C GLU A 199 -10.05 -11.70 18.92
N ILE A 200 -11.38 -11.81 19.05
CA ILE A 200 -12.29 -11.79 17.90
C ILE A 200 -12.15 -10.48 17.14
N GLY A 201 -12.02 -9.39 17.90
CA GLY A 201 -11.87 -8.07 17.37
C GLY A 201 -10.68 -7.89 16.42
N TRP A 202 -9.50 -8.32 16.85
CA TRP A 202 -8.29 -8.26 16.03
C TRP A 202 -8.38 -9.11 14.76
N ARG A 203 -9.03 -10.28 14.82
CA ARG A 203 -9.23 -11.13 13.64
C ARG A 203 -10.12 -10.46 12.58
N ILE A 204 -11.15 -9.74 13.02
CA ILE A 204 -12.02 -8.96 12.12
C ILE A 204 -11.22 -7.82 11.46
N VAL A 205 -10.39 -7.12 12.24
CA VAL A 205 -9.52 -6.04 11.73
C VAL A 205 -8.56 -6.57 10.66
N ASP A 206 -7.85 -7.67 10.96
CA ASP A 206 -6.92 -8.28 10.01
C ASP A 206 -7.64 -8.74 8.73
N PHE A 207 -8.79 -9.41 8.88
CA PHE A 207 -9.60 -9.81 7.73
C PHE A 207 -9.97 -8.61 6.86
N ILE A 208 -10.47 -7.52 7.46
CA ILE A 208 -10.86 -6.31 6.75
C ILE A 208 -9.66 -5.72 6.00
N ILE A 209 -8.49 -5.59 6.65
CA ILE A 209 -7.29 -5.02 6.02
C ILE A 209 -6.85 -5.85 4.82
N TYR A 210 -6.67 -7.16 4.99
CA TYR A 210 -6.14 -8.03 3.92
C TYR A 210 -7.15 -8.26 2.79
N PHE A 211 -8.44 -8.37 3.13
CA PHE A 211 -9.52 -8.38 2.14
C PHE A 211 -9.53 -7.06 1.36
N GLY A 212 -9.29 -5.94 2.03
CA GLY A 212 -9.16 -4.62 1.42
C GLY A 212 -8.02 -4.52 0.43
N TYR A 213 -6.83 -5.03 0.76
CA TYR A 213 -5.70 -5.08 -0.18
C TYR A 213 -6.01 -5.91 -1.42
N THR A 214 -6.59 -7.10 -1.23
CA THR A 214 -6.99 -7.97 -2.33
C THR A 214 -8.03 -7.29 -3.23
N THR A 215 -9.06 -6.71 -2.62
CA THR A 215 -10.13 -6.00 -3.34
C THR A 215 -9.59 -4.78 -4.07
N CYS A 216 -8.63 -4.04 -3.49
CA CYS A 216 -7.97 -2.90 -4.14
C CYS A 216 -7.34 -3.30 -5.48
N ILE A 217 -6.59 -4.40 -5.50
CA ILE A 217 -5.92 -4.91 -6.71
C ILE A 217 -6.96 -5.34 -7.74
N LEU A 218 -7.97 -6.12 -7.33
CA LEU A 218 -9.02 -6.62 -8.23
C LEU A 218 -9.83 -5.48 -8.85
N VAL A 219 -10.28 -4.54 -8.03
CA VAL A 219 -11.04 -3.36 -8.47
C VAL A 219 -10.18 -2.49 -9.39
N SER A 220 -8.92 -2.22 -9.02
CA SER A 220 -7.99 -1.49 -9.90
C SER A 220 -7.81 -2.18 -11.25
N SER A 221 -7.66 -3.50 -11.27
CA SER A 221 -7.52 -4.29 -12.49
C SER A 221 -8.79 -4.25 -13.36
N PHE A 222 -9.97 -4.16 -12.76
CA PHE A 222 -11.23 -4.09 -13.49
C PHE A 222 -11.44 -2.75 -14.20
N PHE A 223 -11.10 -1.64 -13.52
CA PHE A 223 -11.30 -0.28 -14.04
C PHE A 223 -10.23 0.17 -15.04
N VAL A 224 -9.01 -0.38 -14.96
CA VAL A 224 -7.92 -0.02 -15.88
C VAL A 224 -7.86 -0.99 -17.05
N LYS A 225 -8.36 -0.56 -18.21
CA LYS A 225 -8.31 -1.34 -19.47
C LYS A 225 -6.92 -1.91 -19.77
N ALA A 226 -5.85 -1.17 -19.48
CA ALA A 226 -4.48 -1.62 -19.70
C ALA A 226 -4.10 -2.80 -18.77
N LEU A 227 -4.46 -2.73 -17.48
CA LEU A 227 -4.24 -3.83 -16.53
C LEU A 227 -5.10 -5.04 -16.89
N ARG A 228 -6.38 -4.81 -17.20
CA ARG A 228 -7.28 -5.87 -17.68
C ARG A 228 -6.73 -6.57 -18.91
N ASN A 229 -6.23 -5.81 -19.89
CA ASN A 229 -5.66 -6.38 -21.10
C ASN A 229 -4.35 -7.12 -20.83
N MET A 230 -3.50 -6.64 -19.92
CA MET A 230 -2.29 -7.34 -19.50
C MET A 230 -2.65 -8.69 -18.85
N VAL A 231 -3.56 -8.69 -17.88
CA VAL A 231 -4.05 -9.91 -17.21
C VAL A 231 -4.67 -10.89 -18.23
N LEU A 232 -5.58 -10.42 -19.09
CA LEU A 232 -6.21 -11.26 -20.12
C LEU A 232 -5.20 -11.81 -21.16
N ASN A 233 -4.10 -11.10 -21.41
CA ASN A 233 -3.04 -11.54 -22.31
C ASN A 233 -2.13 -12.57 -21.64
N ASP A 234 -1.82 -12.40 -20.35
CA ASP A 234 -1.06 -13.37 -19.56
C ASP A 234 -1.83 -14.70 -19.41
N PHE A 235 -3.15 -14.63 -19.22
CA PHE A 235 -4.02 -15.82 -19.22
C PHE A 235 -4.35 -16.35 -20.63
N ARG A 236 -3.81 -15.75 -21.70
CA ARG A 236 -4.07 -16.11 -23.11
C ARG A 236 -5.55 -16.13 -23.50
N ILE A 237 -6.40 -15.41 -22.77
CA ILE A 237 -7.84 -15.31 -23.02
C ILE A 237 -8.11 -14.30 -24.16
N LEU A 238 -7.23 -13.31 -24.35
CA LEU A 238 -7.31 -12.36 -25.45
C LEU A 238 -6.86 -13.01 -26.78
N LYS A 239 -7.80 -13.14 -27.73
CA LYS A 239 -7.44 -13.26 -29.15
C LYS A 239 -6.58 -12.06 -29.52
N LYS A 240 -5.39 -12.33 -30.06
CA LYS A 240 -4.33 -11.39 -30.44
C LYS A 240 -4.90 -10.19 -31.20
N ASP A 241 -5.14 -9.08 -30.50
CA ASP A 241 -5.51 -7.81 -31.14
C ASP A 241 -4.20 -7.05 -31.44
N THR A 242 -3.73 -7.21 -32.68
CA THR A 242 -2.42 -6.76 -33.17
C THR A 242 -2.25 -5.23 -33.21
N SER A 243 -3.24 -4.47 -32.76
CA SER A 243 -3.26 -3.01 -32.78
C SER A 243 -2.53 -2.36 -31.59
N VAL A 244 -2.37 -3.04 -30.45
CA VAL A 244 -1.77 -2.46 -29.23
C VAL A 244 -0.24 -2.60 -29.17
N ILE A 245 0.33 -3.62 -29.83
CA ILE A 245 1.78 -3.92 -29.77
C ILE A 245 2.62 -2.88 -30.55
N ARG A 246 2.05 -2.14 -31.51
CA ARG A 246 2.80 -1.10 -32.24
C ARG A 246 3.12 0.15 -31.41
N LEU A 247 2.35 0.44 -30.35
CA LEU A 247 2.56 1.65 -29.54
C LEU A 247 3.73 1.54 -28.54
N PHE A 248 4.14 0.32 -28.17
CA PHE A 248 5.30 0.12 -27.28
C PHE A 248 6.64 0.01 -28.02
N LYS A 249 6.62 -0.13 -29.35
CA LYS A 249 7.84 -0.29 -30.16
C LYS A 249 8.40 1.02 -30.72
N SER A 250 7.70 2.15 -30.58
CA SER A 250 8.12 3.44 -31.14
C SER A 250 8.72 4.43 -30.13
N THR A 251 8.88 4.03 -28.87
CA THR A 251 9.57 4.83 -27.85
C THR A 251 10.43 3.91 -26.98
N TRP A 252 11.55 3.49 -27.54
CA TRP A 252 12.78 3.15 -26.84
C TRP A 252 13.91 3.89 -27.55
#